data_AF-A0A6G9NCJ0-F1
#
_entry.id   AF-A0A6G9NCJ0-F1
#
_cell.length_a   1.000
_cell.length_b   1.000
_cell.length_c   1.000
_cell.angle_alpha   90.00
_cell.angle_beta   90.00
_cell.angle_gamma   90.00
#
_symmetry.space_group_name_H-M   'P 1'
#
loop_
_entity.id
_entity.type
_entity.pdbx_description
1 polymer ?
#
loop_
_entity_poly.entity_id
_entity_poly.type
_entity_poly.pdbx_seq_one_letter_code
_entity_poly.pdbx_strand_id
1 'polypeptide(L)'
;MTTFEWTAIGLILFGMALPFWIMTLLTCIVLYQQQKITKPPSRPIKVHDYTKLMVAIDDLIHSKGTGSFNGPALQTYLREMKQYPEYKDTSLLYLEELSITGKSKWSEICRTEQKAVEEHLLGLKND
;
A
#
# COMPACT_ATOMS: atom_id res chain seq x y z
N MET A 1 13.04 2.23 64.74
CA MET A 1 12.60 2.79 63.46
C MET A 1 11.11 3.02 63.52
N THR A 2 10.66 4.25 63.33
CA THR A 2 9.26 4.63 63.51
C THR A 2 8.46 4.31 62.24
N THR A 3 7.15 4.11 62.36
CA THR A 3 6.23 3.88 61.23
C THR A 3 6.29 4.97 60.16
N PHE A 4 6.76 6.16 60.54
CA PHE A 4 7.00 7.30 59.64
C PHE A 4 8.17 7.07 58.66
N GLU A 5 9.25 6.42 59.11
CA GLU A 5 10.41 6.15 58.22
C GLU A 5 10.05 5.12 57.14
N TRP A 6 9.26 4.11 57.49
CA TRP A 6 8.80 3.09 56.55
C TRP A 6 7.83 3.63 55.49
N THR A 7 6.94 4.56 55.87
CA THR A 7 6.03 5.21 54.93
C THR A 7 6.76 6.15 53.98
N ALA A 8 7.77 6.88 54.46
CA ALA A 8 8.61 7.73 53.62
C ALA A 8 9.42 6.90 52.60
N ILE A 9 10.02 5.78 53.02
CA ILE A 9 10.77 4.88 52.13
C ILE A 9 9.85 4.25 51.08
N GLY A 10 8.64 3.82 51.48
CA GLY A 10 7.65 3.28 50.56
C GLY A 10 7.22 4.29 49.49
N LEU A 11 7.05 5.56 49.86
CA LEU A 11 6.63 6.62 48.94
C LEU A 11 7.74 6.99 47.94
N ILE A 12 9.01 6.96 48.38
CA ILE A 12 10.17 7.19 47.49
C ILE A 12 10.32 6.04 46.49
N LEU A 13 10.23 4.79 46.94
CA LEU A 13 10.29 3.60 46.08
C LEU A 13 9.16 3.60 45.05
N PHE A 14 7.94 3.94 45.47
CA PHE A 14 6.79 4.01 44.57
C PHE A 14 6.90 5.18 43.58
N GLY A 15 7.38 6.34 44.05
CA GLY A 15 7.63 7.52 43.22
C GLY A 15 8.71 7.33 42.17
N MET A 16 9.66 6.41 42.38
CA MET A 16 10.67 6.03 41.38
C MET A 16 10.24 4.88 40.48
N ALA A 17 9.46 3.92 40.99
CA ALA A 17 8.99 2.79 40.19
C ALA A 17 7.97 3.21 39.11
N LEU A 18 7.03 4.10 39.45
CA LEU A 18 6.03 4.58 38.51
C LEU A 18 6.61 5.23 37.24
N PRO A 19 7.52 6.21 37.30
CA PRO A 19 8.08 6.84 36.10
C PRO A 19 8.90 5.84 35.26
N PHE A 20 9.57 4.86 35.89
CA PHE A 20 10.29 3.82 35.17
C PHE A 20 9.34 2.96 34.30
N TRP A 21 8.20 2.54 34.86
CA TRP A 21 7.20 1.78 34.10
C TRP A 21 6.53 2.61 33.00
N ILE A 22 6.23 3.89 33.27
CA ILE A 22 5.66 4.80 32.27
C ILE A 22 6.61 4.97 31.07
N MET A 23 7.90 5.18 31.32
CA MET A 23 8.90 5.36 30.26
C MET A 23 9.10 4.07 29.44
N THR A 24 9.04 2.91 30.10
CA THR A 24 9.11 1.60 29.44
C THR A 24 7.89 1.34 28.55
N LEU A 25 6.69 1.69 29.01
CA LEU A 25 5.47 1.57 28.20
C LEU A 25 5.50 2.50 26.99
N LEU A 26 5.93 3.76 27.17
CA LEU A 26 6.03 4.73 26.08
C LEU A 26 7.05 4.30 25.03
N THR A 27 8.22 3.80 25.42
CA THR A 27 9.23 3.29 24.48
C THR A 27 8.73 2.06 23.73
N CYS A 28 8.03 1.14 24.39
CA CYS A 28 7.37 0.01 23.73
C CYS A 28 6.32 0.46 22.69
N ILE A 29 5.49 1.46 23.02
CA ILE A 29 4.48 1.99 22.10
C ILE A 29 5.15 2.66 20.90
N VAL A 30 6.18 3.48 21.12
CA VAL A 30 6.92 4.15 20.04
C VAL A 30 7.62 3.13 19.14
N LEU A 31 8.28 2.12 19.70
CA LEU A 31 8.91 1.05 18.93
C LEU A 31 7.89 0.25 18.11
N TYR A 32 6.71 -0.02 18.68
CA TYR A 32 5.64 -0.72 17.97
C TYR A 32 5.06 0.13 16.82
N GLN A 33 4.90 1.44 17.03
CA GLN A 33 4.49 2.37 15.98
C GLN A 33 5.56 2.51 14.90
N GLN A 34 6.83 2.61 15.29
CA GLN A 34 7.94 2.66 14.35
C GLN A 34 8.03 1.38 13.51
N GLN A 35 7.85 0.19 14.10
CA GLN A 35 7.82 -1.07 13.34
C GLN A 35 6.67 -1.14 12.33
N LYS A 36 5.52 -0.52 12.59
CA LYS A 36 4.42 -0.43 11.61
C LYS A 36 4.78 0.48 10.44
N ILE A 37 5.59 1.50 10.67
CA ILE A 37 6.02 2.48 9.66
C ILE A 37 7.24 1.98 8.87
N THR A 38 8.15 1.23 9.53
CA THR A 38 9.44 0.81 8.95
C THR A 38 9.50 -0.63 8.50
N LYS A 39 8.45 -1.45 8.68
CA LYS A 39 8.41 -2.75 7.99
C LYS A 39 8.48 -2.47 6.49
N PRO A 40 9.59 -2.80 5.79
CA PRO A 40 9.57 -2.76 4.36
C PRO A 40 8.47 -3.73 3.95
N PRO A 41 7.50 -3.33 3.13
CA PRO A 41 6.51 -4.27 2.62
C PRO A 41 7.30 -5.43 2.04
N SER A 42 7.08 -6.63 2.59
CA SER A 42 7.85 -7.82 2.24
C SER A 42 7.86 -7.90 0.72
N ARG A 43 9.00 -7.62 0.08
CA ARG A 43 9.16 -7.61 -1.38
C ARG A 43 8.43 -8.78 -2.08
N PRO A 44 8.42 -10.02 -1.56
CA PRO A 44 7.65 -11.11 -2.19
C PRO A 44 6.12 -10.91 -2.19
N ILE A 45 5.54 -10.22 -1.21
CA ILE A 45 4.10 -9.92 -1.16
C ILE A 45 3.75 -8.95 -2.29
N LYS A 46 4.56 -7.90 -2.47
CA LYS A 46 4.36 -6.90 -3.55
C LYS A 46 4.51 -7.49 -4.95
N VAL A 47 5.48 -8.38 -5.16
CA VAL A 47 5.64 -9.09 -6.45
C VAL A 47 4.38 -9.92 -6.77
N HIS A 48 3.88 -10.65 -5.77
CA HIS A 48 2.70 -11.51 -5.93
C HIS A 48 1.44 -10.70 -6.22
N ASP A 49 1.24 -9.60 -5.50
CA ASP A 49 0.10 -8.72 -5.68
C ASP A 49 0.14 -8.02 -7.04
N TYR A 50 1.33 -7.58 -7.49
CA TYR A 50 1.53 -7.04 -8.84
C TYR A 50 1.25 -8.08 -9.93
N THR A 51 1.72 -9.32 -9.75
CA THR A 51 1.50 -10.39 -10.73
C THR A 51 0.02 -10.74 -10.83
N LYS A 52 -0.69 -10.79 -9.69
CA LYS A 52 -2.15 -10.97 -9.68
C LYS A 52 -2.88 -9.85 -10.41
N LEU A 53 -2.43 -8.61 -10.23
CA LEU A 53 -2.99 -7.45 -10.93
C LEU A 53 -2.86 -7.62 -12.46
N MET A 54 -1.67 -7.99 -12.93
CA MET A 54 -1.42 -8.24 -14.36
C MET A 54 -2.31 -9.36 -14.91
N VAL A 55 -2.41 -10.48 -14.20
CA VAL A 55 -3.28 -11.60 -14.60
C VAL A 55 -4.76 -11.20 -14.61
N ALA A 56 -5.20 -10.39 -13.65
CA ALA A 56 -6.58 -9.91 -13.58
C ALA A 56 -6.93 -8.97 -14.74
N ILE A 57 -6.00 -8.10 -15.14
CA ILE A 57 -6.16 -7.23 -16.32
C ILE A 57 -6.21 -8.08 -17.59
N ASP A 58 -5.30 -9.05 -17.72
CA ASP A 58 -5.23 -9.93 -18.88
C ASP A 58 -6.52 -10.76 -19.04
N ASP A 59 -7.01 -11.35 -17.95
CA ASP A 59 -8.27 -12.09 -17.91
C ASP A 59 -9.47 -11.19 -18.26
N LEU A 60 -9.49 -9.93 -17.79
CA LEU A 60 -10.55 -8.98 -18.14
C LEU A 60 -10.59 -8.62 -19.63
N ILE A 61 -9.44 -8.61 -20.30
CA ILE A 61 -9.34 -8.27 -21.72
C ILE A 61 -9.59 -9.50 -22.59
N HIS A 62 -9.11 -10.67 -22.15
CA HIS A 62 -9.15 -11.91 -22.91
C HIS A 62 -10.31 -12.83 -22.55
N SER A 63 -11.12 -12.52 -21.53
CA SER A 63 -12.34 -13.25 -21.17
C SER A 63 -13.39 -13.14 -22.29
N LYS A 64 -13.21 -13.96 -23.32
CA LYS A 64 -14.10 -14.12 -24.48
C LYS A 64 -15.48 -14.70 -24.12
N GLY A 65 -15.77 -14.98 -22.84
CA GLY A 65 -16.86 -15.87 -22.42
C GLY A 65 -18.05 -15.23 -21.69
N THR A 66 -17.93 -14.02 -21.15
CA THR A 66 -19.01 -13.41 -20.35
C THR A 66 -19.25 -12.00 -20.86
N GLY A 67 -20.39 -11.80 -21.53
CA GLY A 67 -20.73 -10.64 -22.36
C GLY A 67 -20.87 -9.27 -21.66
N SER A 68 -19.97 -8.90 -20.77
CA SER A 68 -19.84 -7.53 -20.27
C SER A 68 -18.37 -7.26 -19.96
N PHE A 69 -17.72 -6.53 -20.85
CA PHE A 69 -16.45 -5.87 -20.56
C PHE A 69 -16.61 -5.05 -19.27
N ASN A 70 -16.00 -5.49 -18.18
CA ASN A 70 -16.12 -4.83 -16.89
C ASN A 70 -15.16 -3.62 -16.82
N GLY A 71 -15.53 -2.58 -17.55
CA GLY A 71 -14.78 -1.32 -17.64
C GLY A 71 -14.42 -0.68 -16.29
N PRO A 72 -15.35 -0.63 -15.30
CA PRO A 72 -15.03 -0.12 -13.97
C PRO A 72 -13.91 -0.90 -13.25
N ALA A 73 -13.91 -2.23 -13.38
CA ALA A 73 -12.85 -3.06 -12.80
C ALA A 73 -11.51 -2.79 -13.49
N LEU A 74 -11.48 -2.74 -14.82
CA LEU A 74 -10.27 -2.44 -15.58
C LEU A 74 -9.71 -1.05 -15.23
N GLN A 75 -10.55 -0.02 -15.13
CA GLN A 75 -10.14 1.31 -14.71
C GLN A 75 -9.48 1.29 -13.33
N THR A 76 -10.05 0.52 -12.39
CA THR A 76 -9.51 0.41 -11.03
C THR A 76 -8.14 -0.25 -11.05
N TYR A 77 -7.98 -1.34 -11.79
CA TYR A 77 -6.71 -2.04 -11.90
C TYR A 77 -5.62 -1.20 -12.58
N LEU A 78 -5.97 -0.45 -13.63
CA LEU A 78 -5.05 0.50 -14.26
C LEU A 78 -4.56 1.57 -13.26
N ARG A 79 -5.46 2.10 -12.42
CA ARG A 79 -5.07 3.06 -11.36
C ARG A 79 -4.19 2.43 -10.30
N GLU A 80 -4.43 1.17 -9.98
CA GLU A 80 -3.65 0.42 -8.99
C GLU A 80 -2.21 0.18 -9.44
N MET A 81 -1.94 0.12 -10.76
CA MET A 81 -0.57 0.05 -11.28
C MET A 81 0.30 1.24 -10.84
N LYS A 82 -0.29 2.42 -10.58
CA LYS A 82 0.45 3.59 -10.05
C LYS A 82 1.04 3.34 -8.67
N GLN A 83 0.51 2.39 -7.91
CA GLN A 83 0.99 2.05 -6.56
C GLN A 83 2.29 1.23 -6.57
N TYR A 84 2.71 0.76 -7.75
CA TYR A 84 3.89 -0.10 -7.92
C TYR A 84 4.98 0.57 -8.79
N PRO A 85 5.57 1.70 -8.36
CA PRO A 85 6.61 2.38 -9.13
C PRO A 85 7.87 1.53 -9.31
N GLU A 86 8.09 0.55 -8.44
CA GLU A 86 9.18 -0.43 -8.54
C GLU A 86 9.12 -1.32 -9.79
N TYR A 87 7.95 -1.46 -10.43
CA TYR A 87 7.77 -2.22 -11.67
C TYR A 87 7.48 -1.32 -12.88
N LYS A 88 7.88 -0.04 -12.82
CA LYS A 88 7.65 0.96 -13.88
C LYS A 88 7.92 0.43 -15.28
N ASP A 89 9.11 -0.10 -15.54
CA ASP A 89 9.50 -0.52 -16.89
C ASP A 89 8.63 -1.68 -17.40
N THR A 90 8.35 -2.67 -16.54
CA THR A 90 7.46 -3.79 -16.87
C THR A 90 6.03 -3.33 -17.09
N SER A 91 5.54 -2.41 -16.24
CA SER A 91 4.21 -1.82 -16.35
C SER A 91 4.05 -1.02 -17.65
N LEU A 92 5.06 -0.25 -18.05
CA LEU A 92 5.05 0.50 -19.30
C LEU A 92 5.00 -0.43 -20.51
N LEU A 93 5.86 -1.45 -20.56
CA LEU A 93 5.84 -2.44 -21.63
C LEU A 93 4.48 -3.14 -21.73
N TYR A 94 3.90 -3.51 -20.58
CA TYR A 94 2.59 -4.14 -20.54
C TYR A 94 1.49 -3.19 -21.05
N LEU A 95 1.51 -1.91 -20.64
CA LEU A 95 0.54 -0.92 -21.10
C LEU A 95 0.68 -0.64 -22.60
N GLU A 96 1.90 -0.63 -23.15
CA GLU A 96 2.12 -0.48 -24.60
C GLU A 96 1.56 -1.66 -25.40
N GLU A 97 1.66 -2.89 -24.87
CA GLU A 97 1.08 -4.09 -25.48
C GLU A 97 -0.45 -4.14 -25.32
N LEU A 98 -0.99 -3.50 -24.27
CA LEU A 98 -2.39 -3.50 -23.92
C LEU A 98 -3.25 -2.74 -24.95
N SER A 99 -3.81 -3.47 -25.92
CA SER A 99 -4.75 -2.91 -26.88
C SER A 99 -6.21 -3.04 -26.40
N ILE A 100 -6.70 -2.01 -25.70
CA ILE A 100 -8.12 -1.94 -25.31
C ILE A 100 -8.97 -1.72 -26.57
N THR A 101 -9.52 -2.80 -27.12
CA THR A 101 -10.35 -2.81 -28.33
C THR A 101 -11.84 -2.76 -27.96
N GLY A 102 -12.48 -1.61 -28.18
CA GLY A 102 -13.91 -1.44 -27.93
C GLY A 102 -14.41 -0.05 -28.32
N LYS A 103 -15.69 0.04 -28.69
CA LYS A 103 -16.40 1.29 -29.02
C LYS A 103 -17.29 1.80 -27.88
N SER A 104 -17.22 1.15 -26.71
CA SER A 104 -18.04 1.54 -25.56
C SER A 104 -17.45 2.77 -24.87
N LYS A 105 -18.31 3.55 -24.19
CA LYS A 105 -17.87 4.70 -23.37
C LYS A 105 -16.81 4.29 -22.32
N TRP A 106 -16.93 3.09 -21.78
CA TRP A 106 -15.94 2.53 -20.86
C TRP A 106 -14.59 2.25 -21.52
N SER A 107 -14.59 1.82 -22.78
CA SER A 107 -13.35 1.62 -23.55
C SER A 107 -12.61 2.94 -23.74
N GLU A 108 -13.32 4.05 -23.96
CA GLU A 108 -12.74 5.39 -24.07
C GLU A 108 -12.16 5.88 -22.74
N ILE A 109 -12.88 5.68 -21.63
CA ILE A 109 -12.41 6.00 -20.29
C ILE A 109 -11.15 5.20 -19.95
N CYS A 110 -11.14 3.89 -20.21
CA CYS A 110 -10.00 3.03 -19.89
C CYS A 110 -8.77 3.39 -20.74
N ARG A 111 -8.94 3.78 -22.01
CA ARG A 111 -7.82 4.31 -22.84
C ARG A 111 -7.27 5.62 -22.31
N THR A 112 -8.14 6.50 -21.82
CA THR A 112 -7.72 7.77 -21.22
C THR A 112 -6.94 7.52 -19.93
N GLU A 113 -7.41 6.57 -19.10
CA GLU A 113 -6.72 6.16 -17.87
C GLU A 113 -5.40 5.44 -18.15
N GLN A 114 -5.35 4.56 -19.15
CA GLN A 114 -4.12 3.91 -19.61
C GLN A 114 -3.04 4.95 -19.93
N LYS A 115 -3.37 5.96 -20.77
CA LYS A 115 -2.46 7.07 -21.06
C LYS A 115 -2.07 7.86 -19.81
N ALA A 116 -3.02 8.14 -18.92
CA ALA A 116 -2.74 8.86 -17.68
C ALA A 116 -1.86 8.05 -16.70
N VAL A 117 -1.88 6.72 -16.76
CA VAL A 117 -1.00 5.83 -16.00
C VAL A 117 0.38 5.79 -16.65
N GLU A 118 0.47 5.69 -17.97
CA GLU A 118 1.72 5.77 -18.72
C GLU A 118 2.45 7.09 -18.44
N GLU A 119 1.76 8.23 -18.55
CA GLU A 119 2.31 9.56 -18.26
C GLU A 119 2.83 9.68 -16.82
N HIS A 120 2.08 9.13 -15.86
CA HIS A 120 2.46 9.12 -14.46
C HIS A 120 3.70 8.25 -14.22
N LEU A 121 3.74 7.05 -14.80
CA LEU A 121 4.89 6.16 -14.70
C LEU A 121 6.13 6.76 -15.39
N LEU A 122 5.97 7.44 -16.53
CA LEU A 122 7.05 8.15 -17.22
C LEU A 122 7.57 9.37 -16.44
N GLY A 123 6.83 9.86 -15.45
CA GLY A 123 7.20 11.04 -14.67
C GLY A 123 7.01 12.35 -15.44
N LEU A 124 6.20 12.33 -16.51
CA LEU A 124 5.88 13.51 -17.32
C LEU A 124 4.85 14.42 -16.65
N LYS A 125 4.06 13.85 -15.73
CA LYS A 125 3.10 14.58 -14.91
C LYS A 125 3.58 14.59 -13.46
N ASN A 126 4.37 15.62 -13.14
CA ASN A 126 4.66 15.99 -11.75
C ASN A 126 3.45 16.80 -11.26
N ASP A 127 2.66 16.22 -10.35
CA ASP A 127 1.86 17.03 -9.42
C ASP A 127 2.78 17.61 -8.34
#